data_AF-A0A0F9KJ92-F1
#
_entry.id   AF-A0A0F9KJ92-F1
#
_cell.length_a   1.000
_cell.length_b   1.000
_cell.length_c   1.000
_cell.angle_alpha   90.00
_cell.angle_beta   90.00
_cell.angle_gamma   90.00
#
_symmetry.space_group_name_H-M   'P 1'
#
loop_
_entity.id
_entity.type
_entity.pdbx_description
1 polymer ?
#
loop_
_entity_poly.entity_id
_entity_poly.type
_entity_poly.pdbx_seq_one_letter_code
_entity_poly.pdbx_strand_id
1 'polypeptide(L)'
;MDWEKIVREISTKTASKIILLVLDGLGGLPIQGKTELEAAHTPNLDSLAAKSVCGLADPVFMGITPGSGPAHLSLFGYNPLKHLLGRGILEALGSGVEVAKNDLVARGNFATLRDNLIIDRRAGRIPTSANEKLCQRLNSSLKS
;
A
#
# COMPACT_ATOMS: atom_id res chain seq x y z
N MET A 1 20.94 -14.41 -3.33
CA MET A 1 21.16 -13.79 -4.65
C MET A 1 20.56 -12.39 -4.59
N ASP A 2 21.34 -11.35 -4.89
CA ASP A 2 20.87 -9.96 -4.79
C ASP A 2 20.17 -9.56 -6.10
N TRP A 3 18.86 -9.78 -6.17
CA TRP A 3 18.05 -9.52 -7.37
C TRP A 3 18.12 -8.06 -7.81
N GLU A 4 18.20 -7.11 -6.87
CA GLU A 4 18.29 -5.67 -7.16
C GLU A 4 19.54 -5.33 -7.98
N LYS A 5 20.65 -6.03 -7.70
CA LYS A 5 21.89 -5.88 -8.45
C LYS A 5 21.77 -6.46 -9.87
N ILE A 6 21.23 -7.67 -9.98
CA ILE A 6 21.08 -8.36 -11.27
C ILE A 6 20.17 -7.56 -12.21
N VAL A 7 19.00 -7.10 -11.74
CA VAL A 7 18.07 -6.31 -12.55
C VAL A 7 18.73 -5.05 -13.09
N ARG A 8 19.53 -4.36 -12.27
CA ARG A 8 20.26 -3.16 -12.71
C ARG A 8 21.29 -3.47 -13.80
N GLU A 9 21.99 -4.60 -13.71
CA GLU A 9 23.02 -5.00 -14.69
C GLU A 9 22.41 -5.40 -16.05
N ILE A 10 21.22 -6.01 -16.05
CA ILE A 10 20.54 -6.46 -17.29
C ILE A 10 19.56 -5.42 -17.87
N SER A 11 19.30 -4.33 -17.15
CA SER A 11 18.34 -3.30 -17.59
C SER A 11 18.91 -2.44 -18.72
N THR A 12 18.14 -2.31 -19.80
CA THR A 12 18.50 -1.46 -20.95
C THR A 12 17.56 -0.27 -21.05
N LYS A 13 18.12 0.94 -21.23
CA LYS A 13 17.32 2.14 -21.47
C LYS A 13 16.81 2.16 -22.91
N THR A 14 15.55 2.49 -23.09
CA THR A 14 14.93 2.69 -24.40
C THR A 14 14.22 4.06 -24.44
N ALA A 15 13.87 4.53 -25.64
CA ALA A 15 13.09 5.76 -25.79
C ALA A 15 11.61 5.60 -25.38
N SER A 16 11.15 4.35 -25.22
CA SER A 16 9.77 4.02 -24.87
C SER A 16 9.45 4.40 -23.43
N LYS A 17 8.16 4.67 -23.18
CA LYS A 17 7.63 4.85 -21.81
C LYS A 17 7.06 3.53 -21.31
N ILE A 18 7.20 3.29 -20.00
CA ILE A 18 6.62 2.14 -19.30
C ILE A 18 5.40 2.64 -18.52
N ILE A 19 4.27 1.96 -18.68
CA ILE A 19 3.06 2.17 -17.88
C ILE A 19 2.85 0.92 -17.04
N LEU A 20 2.91 1.05 -15.71
CA LEU A 20 2.57 0.00 -14.77
C LEU A 20 1.17 0.31 -14.19
N LEU A 21 0.19 -0.52 -14.53
CA LEU A 21 -1.17 -0.44 -14.00
C LEU A 21 -1.36 -1.50 -12.92
N VAL A 22 -1.69 -1.08 -11.70
CA VAL A 22 -1.97 -1.97 -10.56
C VAL A 22 -3.46 -1.92 -10.25
N LEU A 23 -4.14 -3.06 -10.35
CA LEU A 23 -5.52 -3.23 -9.90
C LEU A 23 -5.49 -3.85 -8.50
N ASP A 24 -5.77 -3.04 -7.47
CA ASP A 24 -5.66 -3.49 -6.07
C ASP A 24 -6.70 -4.58 -5.77
N GLY A 25 -6.26 -5.66 -5.13
CA GLY A 25 -7.12 -6.79 -4.78
C GLY A 25 -7.73 -7.54 -5.97
N LEU A 26 -7.10 -7.50 -7.16
CA LEU A 26 -7.64 -8.16 -8.38
C LEU A 26 -7.77 -9.68 -8.25
N GLY A 27 -6.88 -10.31 -7.48
CA GLY A 27 -6.89 -11.75 -7.27
C GLY A 27 -8.15 -12.22 -6.56
N GLY A 28 -8.80 -13.23 -7.13
CA GLY A 28 -10.07 -13.77 -6.67
C GLY A 28 -10.04 -15.28 -6.43
N LEU A 29 -11.05 -15.80 -5.75
CA LEU A 29 -11.26 -17.24 -5.60
C LEU A 29 -12.47 -17.67 -6.43
N PRO A 30 -12.44 -18.84 -7.08
CA PRO A 30 -13.54 -19.26 -7.92
C PRO A 30 -14.80 -19.55 -7.10
N ILE A 31 -15.90 -18.88 -7.45
CA ILE A 31 -17.24 -19.15 -6.95
C ILE A 31 -18.05 -19.71 -8.12
N GLN A 32 -18.56 -20.94 -7.99
CA GLN A 32 -19.25 -21.65 -9.08
C GLN A 32 -18.39 -21.79 -10.36
N GLY A 33 -17.07 -21.96 -10.19
CA GLY A 33 -16.15 -22.25 -11.30
C GLY A 33 -15.54 -21.03 -12.00
N LYS A 34 -15.81 -19.81 -11.51
CA LYS A 34 -15.18 -18.57 -12.01
C LYS A 34 -14.75 -17.66 -10.87
N THR A 35 -13.61 -17.02 -11.01
CA THR A 35 -13.21 -15.86 -10.19
C THR A 35 -14.04 -14.63 -10.56
N GLU A 36 -13.98 -13.59 -9.72
CA GLU A 36 -14.64 -12.31 -9.94
C GLU A 36 -14.19 -11.67 -11.26
N LEU A 37 -12.90 -11.75 -11.58
CA LEU A 37 -12.35 -11.23 -12.84
C LEU A 37 -12.86 -12.01 -14.06
N GLU A 38 -12.95 -13.35 -13.98
CA GLU A 38 -13.48 -14.19 -15.06
C GLU A 38 -14.99 -14.05 -15.26
N ALA A 39 -15.72 -13.67 -14.21
CA ALA A 39 -17.16 -13.38 -14.30
C ALA A 39 -17.45 -11.99 -14.87
N ALA A 40 -16.52 -11.05 -14.72
CA ALA A 40 -16.67 -9.67 -15.19
C ALA A 40 -16.57 -9.57 -16.72
N HIS A 41 -17.32 -8.64 -17.32
CA HIS A 41 -17.20 -8.33 -18.74
C HIS A 41 -16.06 -7.31 -18.97
N THR A 42 -14.88 -7.80 -19.38
CA THR A 42 -13.65 -7.00 -19.47
C THR A 42 -13.01 -6.97 -20.86
N PRO A 43 -13.73 -6.55 -21.92
CA PRO A 43 -13.29 -6.69 -23.30
C PRO A 43 -11.95 -6.01 -23.62
N ASN A 44 -11.62 -4.92 -22.92
CA ASN A 44 -10.33 -4.23 -23.10
C ASN A 44 -9.15 -5.00 -22.48
N LEU A 45 -9.35 -5.62 -21.31
CA LEU A 45 -8.33 -6.46 -20.68
C LEU A 45 -8.16 -7.76 -21.46
N ASP A 46 -9.26 -8.35 -21.94
CA ASP A 46 -9.25 -9.55 -22.77
C ASP A 46 -8.49 -9.30 -24.09
N SER A 47 -8.78 -8.18 -24.77
CA SER A 47 -8.07 -7.78 -25.99
C SER A 47 -6.58 -7.50 -25.74
N LEU A 48 -6.24 -6.90 -24.58
CA LEU A 48 -4.85 -6.66 -24.21
C LEU A 48 -4.11 -7.97 -23.93
N ALA A 49 -4.71 -8.88 -23.18
CA ALA A 49 -4.15 -10.19 -22.86
C ALA A 49 -3.91 -11.02 -24.13
N ALA A 50 -4.85 -11.03 -25.08
CA ALA A 50 -4.76 -11.81 -26.31
C ALA A 50 -3.58 -11.41 -27.23
N LYS A 51 -3.08 -10.17 -27.12
CA LYS A 51 -1.95 -9.65 -27.92
C LYS A 51 -0.66 -9.45 -27.12
N SER A 52 -0.63 -9.90 -25.86
CA SER A 52 0.48 -9.68 -24.92
C SER A 52 0.99 -10.98 -24.33
N VAL A 53 2.00 -10.90 -23.47
CA VAL A 53 2.45 -12.03 -22.65
C VAL A 53 1.77 -11.94 -21.29
N CYS A 54 1.08 -13.02 -20.91
CA CYS A 54 0.45 -13.15 -19.60
C CYS A 54 1.31 -14.03 -18.69
N GLY A 55 1.20 -13.81 -17.38
CA GLY A 55 1.91 -14.59 -16.37
C GLY A 55 1.31 -14.38 -14.98
N LEU A 56 1.82 -15.14 -14.02
CA LEU A 56 1.49 -15.02 -12.61
C LEU A 56 2.67 -14.36 -11.88
N ALA A 57 2.37 -13.51 -10.90
CA ALA A 57 3.38 -12.90 -10.05
C ALA A 57 3.03 -13.15 -8.58
N ASP A 58 3.97 -13.71 -7.82
CA ASP A 58 3.95 -13.71 -6.36
C ASP A 58 4.63 -12.42 -5.87
N PRO A 59 3.91 -11.44 -5.29
CA PRO A 59 4.50 -10.17 -4.96
C PRO A 59 5.58 -10.26 -3.88
N VAL A 60 5.59 -11.30 -3.04
CA VAL A 60 6.64 -11.49 -2.03
C VAL A 60 7.30 -12.84 -2.22
N PHE A 61 6.58 -13.91 -1.88
CA PHE A 61 6.96 -15.30 -2.16
C PHE A 61 5.70 -16.16 -2.19
N MET A 62 5.81 -17.34 -2.81
CA MET A 62 4.74 -18.33 -2.80
C MET A 62 4.25 -18.60 -1.37
N GLY A 63 2.94 -18.48 -1.17
CA GLY A 63 2.28 -18.70 0.13
C GLY A 63 2.37 -17.52 1.11
N ILE A 64 3.00 -16.41 0.75
CA ILE A 64 3.04 -15.20 1.58
C ILE A 64 1.98 -14.20 1.09
N THR A 65 0.96 -13.95 1.91
CA THR A 65 -0.03 -12.89 1.65
C THR A 65 0.56 -11.53 2.05
N PRO A 66 0.84 -10.64 1.09
CA PRO A 66 1.45 -9.35 1.41
C PRO A 66 0.40 -8.32 1.83
N GLY A 67 0.80 -7.37 2.68
CA GLY A 67 0.12 -6.08 2.75
C GLY A 67 0.54 -5.17 1.60
N SER A 68 -0.18 -4.07 1.38
CA SER A 68 0.08 -3.15 0.26
C SER A 68 1.52 -2.60 0.22
N GLY A 69 2.13 -2.33 1.38
CA GLY A 69 3.52 -1.83 1.45
C GLY A 69 4.55 -2.78 0.80
N PRO A 70 4.74 -3.99 1.34
CA PRO A 70 5.62 -5.00 0.74
C PRO A 70 5.27 -5.31 -0.72
N ALA A 71 3.98 -5.40 -1.09
CA ALA A 71 3.57 -5.68 -2.46
C ALA A 71 4.03 -4.59 -3.45
N HIS A 72 3.86 -3.31 -3.09
CA HIS A 72 4.28 -2.20 -3.96
C HIS A 72 5.81 -2.09 -4.06
N LEU A 73 6.55 -2.34 -2.98
CA LEU A 73 8.02 -2.36 -3.03
C LEU A 73 8.54 -3.37 -4.05
N SER A 74 7.97 -4.57 -4.05
CA SER A 74 8.35 -5.60 -5.02
C SER A 74 8.03 -5.21 -6.47
N LEU A 75 6.90 -4.56 -6.71
CA LEU A 75 6.54 -4.06 -8.05
C LEU A 75 7.54 -3.01 -8.56
N PHE A 76 8.13 -2.22 -7.66
CA PHE A 76 9.19 -1.26 -7.99
C PHE A 76 10.60 -1.89 -8.00
N GLY A 77 10.72 -3.21 -7.82
CA GLY A 77 11.97 -3.95 -7.91
C GLY A 77 12.79 -4.00 -6.61
N TYR A 78 12.26 -3.55 -5.48
CA TYR A 78 12.92 -3.66 -4.18
C TYR A 78 12.62 -5.02 -3.54
N ASN A 79 13.58 -5.55 -2.79
CA ASN A 79 13.36 -6.77 -2.01
C ASN A 79 12.47 -6.46 -0.78
N PRO A 80 11.24 -6.98 -0.72
CA PRO A 80 10.29 -6.67 0.36
C PRO A 80 10.67 -7.30 1.71
N LEU A 81 11.55 -8.31 1.73
CA LEU A 81 12.06 -8.92 2.96
C LEU A 81 13.24 -8.15 3.56
N LYS A 82 13.95 -7.37 2.74
CA LYS A 82 15.09 -6.52 3.15
C LYS A 82 14.61 -5.12 3.51
N HIS A 83 13.74 -4.55 2.68
CA HIS A 83 13.22 -3.20 2.83
C HIS A 83 11.86 -3.22 3.54
N LEU A 84 11.89 -3.34 4.86
CA LEU A 84 10.67 -3.33 5.68
C LEU A 84 10.19 -1.89 5.89
N LEU A 85 9.19 -1.47 5.10
CA LEU A 85 8.49 -0.22 5.37
C LEU A 85 7.36 -0.46 6.38
N GLY A 86 7.43 0.25 7.50
CA GLY A 86 6.34 0.30 8.46
C GLY A 86 5.09 0.96 7.88
N ARG A 87 3.90 0.57 8.33
CA ARG A 87 2.66 1.24 7.91
C ARG A 87 2.63 2.71 8.30
N GLY A 88 3.23 3.07 9.44
CA GLY A 88 3.31 4.45 9.92
C GLY A 88 4.00 5.38 8.90
N ILE A 89 5.18 4.99 8.40
CA ILE A 89 5.91 5.80 7.43
C ILE A 89 5.14 5.93 6.11
N LEU A 90 4.50 4.86 5.64
CA LEU A 90 3.69 4.90 4.41
C LEU A 90 2.49 5.85 4.54
N GLU A 91 1.78 5.81 5.68
CA GLU A 91 0.63 6.69 5.92
C GLU A 91 1.04 8.16 6.09
N ALA A 92 2.15 8.44 6.77
CA ALA A 92 2.68 9.79 6.90
C ALA A 92 3.05 10.39 5.55
N LEU A 93 3.84 9.64 4.76
CA LEU A 93 4.20 10.07 3.40
C LEU A 93 2.96 10.23 2.50
N GLY A 94 1.98 9.32 2.60
CA GLY A 94 0.71 9.41 1.86
C GLY A 94 -0.18 10.58 2.28
N SER A 95 -0.02 11.09 3.51
CA SER A 95 -0.74 12.25 4.03
C SER A 95 0.02 13.56 3.83
N GLY A 96 1.18 13.53 3.16
CA GLY A 96 2.03 14.71 2.91
C GLY A 96 2.81 15.20 4.13
N VAL A 97 2.96 14.36 5.17
CA VAL A 97 3.80 14.68 6.33
C VAL A 97 5.27 14.50 5.93
N GLU A 98 6.08 15.54 6.16
CA GLU A 98 7.53 15.45 6.01
C GLU A 98 8.11 14.57 7.11
N VAL A 99 8.96 13.60 6.74
CA VAL A 99 9.58 12.67 7.68
C VAL A 99 11.09 12.62 7.44
N ALA A 100 11.87 12.96 8.44
CA ALA A 100 13.33 12.88 8.43
C ALA A 100 13.82 11.48 8.86
N LYS A 101 15.10 11.21 8.60
CA LYS A 101 15.73 9.89 8.84
C LYS A 101 15.59 9.37 10.28
N ASN A 102 15.53 10.26 11.26
CA ASN A 102 15.49 9.91 12.69
C ASN A 102 14.11 10.11 13.33
N ASP A 103 13.10 10.43 12.52
CA ASP A 103 11.75 10.65 13.03
C ASP A 103 11.06 9.32 13.33
N LEU A 104 10.36 9.27 14.46
CA LEU A 104 9.47 8.17 14.79
C LEU A 104 8.05 8.52 14.36
N VAL A 105 7.50 7.72 13.45
CA VAL A 105 6.13 7.88 12.99
C VAL A 105 5.25 6.75 13.53
N ALA A 106 4.13 7.13 14.12
CA ALA A 106 3.12 6.21 14.60
C ALA A 106 1.75 6.54 14.03
N ARG A 107 0.96 5.51 13.76
CA ARG A 107 -0.46 5.67 13.40
C ARG A 107 -1.29 5.83 14.66
N GLY A 108 -2.07 6.89 14.73
CA GLY A 108 -3.03 7.15 15.80
C GLY A 108 -4.45 7.32 15.27
N ASN A 109 -5.43 7.03 16.12
CA ASN A 109 -6.83 7.39 15.90
C ASN A 109 -7.33 8.14 17.15
N PHE A 110 -8.23 9.11 16.97
CA PHE A 110 -9.00 9.64 18.09
C PHE A 110 -10.03 8.61 18.55
N ALA A 111 -10.18 8.48 19.88
CA ALA A 111 -11.08 7.55 20.53
C ALA A 111 -11.87 8.25 21.64
N THR A 112 -13.05 7.74 21.97
CA THR A 112 -13.86 8.23 23.09
C THR A 112 -13.54 7.41 24.33
N LEU A 113 -13.10 8.11 25.38
CA LEU A 113 -12.82 7.54 26.70
C LEU A 113 -13.98 7.88 27.66
N ARG A 114 -14.45 6.90 28.43
CA ARG A 114 -15.40 7.08 29.54
C ARG A 114 -15.01 6.15 30.68
N ASP A 115 -14.91 6.67 31.90
CA ASP A 115 -14.56 5.90 33.10
C ASP A 115 -13.29 5.05 32.92
N ASN A 116 -12.23 5.65 32.35
CA ASN A 116 -10.97 5.01 31.97
C ASN A 116 -11.09 3.83 30.98
N LEU A 117 -12.23 3.67 30.31
CA LEU A 117 -12.47 2.67 29.27
C LEU A 117 -12.67 3.33 27.92
N ILE A 118 -12.03 2.77 26.88
CA ILE A 118 -12.25 3.18 25.49
C ILE A 118 -13.59 2.59 25.05
N ILE A 119 -14.63 3.42 24.99
CA ILE A 119 -15.98 3.01 24.58
C ILE A 119 -16.19 3.12 23.06
N ASP A 120 -15.36 3.89 22.37
CA ASP A 120 -15.36 3.98 20.90
C ASP A 120 -13.95 4.26 20.37
N ARG A 121 -13.40 3.32 19.59
CA ARG A 121 -12.05 3.40 19.01
C ARG A 121 -11.93 4.39 17.84
N ARG A 122 -13.02 5.02 17.41
CA ARG A 122 -13.06 5.97 16.28
C ARG A 122 -13.71 7.30 16.63
N ALA A 123 -14.07 7.51 17.89
CA ALA A 123 -14.72 8.74 18.37
C ALA A 123 -15.92 9.17 17.51
N GLY A 124 -16.79 8.25 17.12
CA GLY A 124 -17.96 8.53 16.28
C GLY A 124 -17.63 8.90 14.83
N ARG A 125 -16.39 8.71 14.37
CA ARG A 125 -15.88 9.16 13.06
C ARG A 125 -16.13 10.66 12.85
N ILE A 126 -15.66 11.48 13.78
CA ILE A 126 -15.70 12.94 13.61
C ILE A 126 -15.13 13.40 12.26
N PRO A 127 -15.67 14.49 11.68
CA PRO A 127 -15.21 15.00 10.39
C PRO A 127 -13.75 15.46 10.45
N THR A 128 -13.07 15.43 9.30
CA THR A 128 -11.65 15.82 9.16
C THR A 128 -11.36 17.21 9.74
N SER A 129 -12.25 18.18 9.51
CA SER A 129 -12.11 19.54 10.05
C SER A 129 -12.11 19.61 11.59
N ALA A 130 -12.76 18.66 12.26
CA ALA A 130 -12.70 18.53 13.71
C ALA A 130 -11.38 17.86 14.16
N ASN A 131 -10.94 16.82 13.45
CA ASN A 131 -9.66 16.15 13.70
C ASN A 131 -8.48 17.13 13.58
N GLU A 132 -8.46 17.97 12.55
CA GLU A 132 -7.41 18.97 12.34
C GLU A 132 -7.28 19.92 13.53
N LYS A 133 -8.40 20.42 14.05
CA LYS A 133 -8.42 21.29 15.24
C LYS A 133 -7.90 20.58 16.48
N LEU A 134 -8.23 19.30 16.66
CA LEU A 134 -7.72 18.49 17.77
C LEU A 134 -6.21 18.25 17.63
N CYS A 135 -5.73 17.91 16.44
CA CYS A 135 -4.30 17.75 16.16
C CYS A 135 -3.52 19.05 16.40
N GLN A 136 -4.03 20.20 15.94
CA GLN A 136 -3.44 21.50 16.21
C GLN A 136 -3.34 21.78 17.72
N ARG A 137 -4.42 21.54 18.46
CA ARG A 137 -4.43 21.72 19.91
C ARG A 137 -3.44 20.81 20.63
N LEU A 138 -3.35 19.54 20.21
CA LEU A 138 -2.36 18.60 20.74
C LEU A 138 -0.94 19.08 20.44
N ASN A 139 -0.64 19.43 19.19
CA ASN A 139 0.68 19.92 18.79
C ASN A 139 1.10 21.15 19.58
N SER A 140 0.19 22.12 19.79
CA SER A 140 0.48 23.31 20.60
C SER A 140 0.73 23.01 22.08
N SER A 141 0.28 21.86 22.58
CA SER A 141 0.48 21.43 23.98
C SER A 141 1.75 20.60 24.19
N LEU A 142 2.32 20.07 23.10
CA LEU A 142 3.60 19.37 23.14
C LEU A 142 4.71 20.42 23.25
N LYS A 143 5.48 20.37 24.35
CA LYS A 143 6.66 21.21 24.50
C LYS A 143 7.75 20.70 23.57
N SER A 144 8.25 21.56 22.69
CA SER A 144 9.52 21.39 21.98
C SER A 144 10.69 21.50 22.96
#